data_AF-A0A453RKB5-F1
#
_entry.id   AF-A0A453RKB5-F1
#
_cell.length_a   1.000
_cell.length_b   1.000
_cell.length_c   1.000
_cell.angle_alpha   90.00
_cell.angle_beta   90.00
_cell.angle_gamma   90.00
#
_symmetry.space_group_name_H-M   'P 1'
#
loop_
_entity.id
_entity.type
_entity.pdbx_description
1 polymer ?
#
loop_
_entity_poly.entity_id
_entity_poly.type
_entity_poly.pdbx_seq_one_letter_code
_entity_poly.pdbx_strand_id
1 'polypeptide(L)'
;MIIRSGISFYWMVTPTGGYSLADGGSLAWGLCYNHEMSPSQSYCDDSNELYRCAEGVEYYGRGTLPVYWNYNYGIMGKGIKQDLLNHPELLEQNATLAFEAAIWRWMTPMKRKQPSAHDAFVGNWKPTKKDTLSKRYPGFGATMNILYGDAICGKGSIDNMNGIISHYQHYLDLMGVGAQHSGDNLDCADQVPFNPSSKSPDS
;
A
#
# COMPACT_ATOMS: atom_id res chain seq x y z
N MET A 1 -1.24 21.85 -6.39
CA MET A 1 -1.91 20.74 -5.66
C MET A 1 -1.86 19.43 -6.44
N ILE A 2 -2.22 19.41 -7.74
CA ILE A 2 -2.11 18.22 -8.61
C ILE A 2 -0.65 17.75 -8.79
N ILE A 3 0.31 18.67 -8.98
CA ILE A 3 1.74 18.32 -9.11
C ILE A 3 2.26 17.63 -7.85
N ARG A 4 1.90 18.09 -6.64
CA ARG A 4 2.25 17.42 -5.37
C ARG A 4 1.61 16.03 -5.25
N SER A 5 0.44 15.82 -5.84
CA SER A 5 -0.34 14.57 -5.72
C SER A 5 0.10 13.48 -6.70
N GLY A 6 0.48 13.84 -7.93
CA GLY A 6 1.02 12.90 -8.92
C GLY A 6 2.43 12.43 -8.57
N ILE A 7 3.23 13.35 -8.00
CA ILE A 7 4.51 13.08 -7.34
C ILE A 7 4.30 12.08 -6.20
N SER A 8 3.35 12.33 -5.27
CA SER A 8 3.06 11.47 -4.11
C SER A 8 2.83 9.98 -4.40
N PHE A 9 2.25 9.67 -5.56
CA PHE A 9 1.87 8.32 -5.92
C PHE A 9 3.05 7.46 -6.41
N TYR A 10 4.05 8.07 -7.06
CA TYR A 10 5.25 7.37 -7.52
C TYR A 10 6.14 6.89 -6.37
N TRP A 11 6.04 7.51 -5.19
CA TRP A 11 6.87 7.24 -4.00
C TRP A 11 6.55 5.97 -3.24
N MET A 12 5.40 5.35 -3.52
CA MET A 12 4.88 4.21 -2.77
C MET A 12 4.80 2.93 -3.58
N VAL A 13 5.40 2.93 -4.77
CA VAL A 13 5.72 1.65 -5.39
C VAL A 13 6.57 0.87 -4.40
N THR A 14 6.09 -0.34 -4.07
CA THR A 14 6.83 -1.30 -3.27
C THR A 14 8.28 -1.41 -3.73
N PRO A 15 9.25 -1.34 -2.81
CA PRO A 15 10.62 -1.78 -3.06
C PRO A 15 10.59 -3.23 -3.52
N THR A 16 10.73 -3.46 -4.82
CA THR A 16 10.75 -4.81 -5.37
C THR A 16 12.18 -5.05 -5.87
N GLY A 17 12.96 -5.90 -5.20
CA GLY A 17 14.21 -6.42 -5.78
C GLY A 17 15.53 -5.66 -5.54
N GLY A 18 15.55 -4.55 -4.81
CA GLY A 18 16.81 -3.88 -4.46
C GLY A 18 17.67 -4.70 -3.48
N TYR A 19 18.94 -4.94 -3.81
CA TYR A 19 19.95 -5.52 -2.90
C TYR A 19 21.14 -4.57 -2.73
N SER A 20 21.97 -4.78 -1.70
CA SER A 20 22.99 -3.82 -1.24
C SER A 20 24.08 -3.45 -2.25
N LEU A 21 24.25 -4.25 -3.30
CA LEU A 21 25.25 -4.07 -4.37
C LEU A 21 24.60 -3.78 -5.74
N ALA A 22 23.31 -3.46 -5.77
CA ALA A 22 22.64 -3.12 -7.02
C ALA A 22 23.17 -1.78 -7.56
N ASP A 23 23.28 -1.65 -8.88
CA ASP A 23 23.73 -0.41 -9.52
C ASP A 23 22.78 0.74 -9.13
N GLY A 24 23.33 1.85 -8.63
CA GLY A 24 22.54 2.97 -8.09
C GLY A 24 22.04 2.78 -6.64
N GLY A 25 22.34 1.65 -6.00
CA GLY A 25 21.94 1.30 -4.63
C GLY A 25 20.56 0.64 -4.56
N SER A 26 20.24 0.03 -3.42
CA SER A 26 18.97 -0.71 -3.23
C SER A 26 17.70 0.14 -3.39
N LEU A 27 17.82 1.47 -3.30
CA LEU A 27 16.70 2.42 -3.42
C LEU A 27 16.34 2.79 -4.87
N ALA A 28 17.17 2.42 -5.85
CA ALA A 28 16.96 2.72 -7.26
C ALA A 28 16.13 1.66 -8.01
N TRP A 29 15.76 0.56 -7.33
CA TRP A 29 15.16 -0.63 -7.94
C TRP A 29 13.66 -0.79 -7.63
N GLY A 30 12.94 0.28 -7.30
CA GLY A 30 11.47 0.23 -7.25
C GLY A 30 10.88 -0.22 -8.60
N LEU A 31 9.72 -0.89 -8.58
CA LEU A 31 9.03 -1.45 -9.76
C LEU A 31 9.73 -2.63 -10.46
N CYS A 32 10.76 -3.27 -9.88
CA CYS A 32 11.44 -4.40 -10.55
C CYS A 32 10.53 -5.62 -10.78
N TYR A 33 9.56 -5.86 -9.89
CA TYR A 33 8.60 -6.95 -10.02
C TYR A 33 7.17 -6.39 -10.17
N ASN A 34 6.39 -7.01 -11.06
CA ASN A 34 4.97 -6.73 -11.27
C ASN A 34 4.04 -7.74 -10.58
N HIS A 35 4.59 -8.81 -9.99
CA HIS A 35 3.89 -9.77 -9.16
C HIS A 35 4.78 -10.36 -8.04
N GLU A 36 4.15 -11.02 -7.08
CA GLU A 36 4.82 -11.73 -5.99
C GLU A 36 5.55 -12.98 -6.49
N MET A 37 6.87 -13.03 -6.32
CA MET A 37 7.72 -14.10 -6.86
C MET A 37 7.55 -15.45 -6.17
N SER A 38 7.11 -15.48 -4.92
CA SER A 38 6.94 -16.73 -4.15
C SER A 38 5.75 -16.61 -3.21
N PRO A 39 4.51 -16.67 -3.75
CA PRO A 39 3.30 -16.61 -2.95
C PRO A 39 3.24 -17.75 -1.94
N SER A 40 2.97 -17.41 -0.68
CA SER A 40 2.82 -18.42 0.39
C SER A 40 1.48 -19.14 0.39
N GLN A 41 0.49 -18.58 -0.33
CA GLN A 41 -0.89 -19.05 -0.40
C GLN A 41 -1.58 -18.46 -1.65
N SER A 42 -2.80 -18.92 -1.93
CA SER A 42 -3.63 -18.37 -3.02
C SER A 42 -4.28 -17.02 -2.68
N TYR A 43 -4.24 -16.60 -1.40
CA TYR A 43 -4.93 -15.38 -0.90
C TYR A 43 -6.43 -15.38 -1.25
N CYS A 44 -7.06 -16.55 -1.27
CA CYS A 44 -8.50 -16.65 -1.36
C CYS A 44 -9.12 -16.67 0.04
N ASP A 45 -10.03 -15.74 0.33
CA ASP A 45 -10.93 -15.83 1.47
C ASP A 45 -12.27 -16.42 1.01
N ASP A 46 -12.42 -17.75 1.16
CA ASP A 46 -13.63 -18.50 0.80
C ASP A 46 -14.86 -18.09 1.61
N SER A 47 -14.67 -17.44 2.78
CA SER A 47 -15.79 -16.96 3.60
C SER A 47 -16.44 -15.69 3.05
N ASN A 48 -15.81 -15.04 2.06
CA ASN A 48 -16.31 -13.80 1.48
C ASN A 48 -17.44 -14.05 0.46
N GLU A 49 -18.68 -13.84 0.89
CA GLU A 49 -19.85 -14.07 0.03
C GLU A 49 -20.01 -13.06 -1.11
N LEU A 50 -19.46 -11.84 -0.95
CA LEU A 50 -19.61 -10.76 -1.93
C LEU A 50 -18.63 -10.89 -3.09
N TYR A 51 -17.40 -11.30 -2.80
CA TYR A 51 -16.33 -11.46 -3.77
C TYR A 51 -15.78 -12.88 -3.70
N ARG A 52 -16.60 -13.86 -4.10
CA ARG A 52 -16.21 -15.26 -4.11
C ARG A 52 -14.99 -15.48 -5.01
N CYS A 53 -14.11 -16.38 -4.59
CA CYS A 53 -12.95 -16.76 -5.39
C CYS A 53 -13.41 -17.46 -6.68
N ALA A 54 -12.81 -17.06 -7.79
CA ALA A 54 -13.02 -17.71 -9.07
C ALA A 54 -12.22 -19.03 -9.14
N GLU A 55 -12.78 -20.02 -9.82
CA GLU A 55 -12.14 -21.33 -9.96
C GLU A 55 -10.81 -21.23 -10.69
N GLY A 56 -9.75 -21.81 -10.11
CA GLY A 56 -8.41 -21.78 -10.69
C GLY A 56 -7.70 -20.42 -10.64
N VAL A 57 -8.27 -19.43 -9.93
CA VAL A 57 -7.72 -18.09 -9.82
C VAL A 57 -7.05 -17.88 -8.46
N GLU A 58 -5.84 -17.31 -8.49
CA GLU A 58 -5.07 -16.97 -7.29
C GLU A 58 -4.92 -15.44 -7.15
N TYR A 59 -4.95 -14.93 -5.94
CA TYR A 59 -5.02 -13.50 -5.60
C TYR A 59 -3.77 -12.99 -4.87
N TYR A 60 -2.60 -13.54 -5.21
CA TYR A 60 -1.31 -13.05 -4.73
C TYR A 60 -1.01 -11.63 -5.22
N GLY A 61 0.05 -11.02 -4.69
CA GLY A 61 0.38 -9.63 -4.95
C GLY A 61 0.64 -9.35 -6.43
N ARG A 62 -0.12 -8.44 -7.06
CA ARG A 62 0.10 -7.97 -8.44
C ARG A 62 -0.01 -6.45 -8.59
N GLY A 63 0.66 -5.94 -9.61
CA GLY A 63 0.63 -4.53 -9.98
C GLY A 63 1.66 -3.68 -9.24
N THR A 64 1.63 -2.37 -9.49
CA THR A 64 2.63 -1.43 -8.99
C THR A 64 2.47 -1.12 -7.50
N LEU A 65 1.23 -1.17 -7.02
CA LEU A 65 0.87 -1.23 -5.61
C LEU A 65 0.21 -2.60 -5.39
N PRO A 66 0.95 -3.59 -4.85
CA PRO A 66 0.50 -4.98 -4.84
C PRO A 66 -0.91 -5.17 -4.25
N VAL A 67 -1.79 -5.74 -5.06
CA VAL A 67 -3.14 -6.10 -4.65
C VAL A 67 -3.13 -7.55 -4.18
N TYR A 68 -3.58 -7.77 -2.95
CA TYR A 68 -3.72 -9.09 -2.35
C TYR A 68 -5.18 -9.35 -2.02
N TRP A 69 -5.59 -10.62 -2.04
CA TRP A 69 -6.91 -11.11 -1.63
C TRP A 69 -8.07 -10.83 -2.60
N ASN A 70 -8.90 -11.85 -2.83
CA ASN A 70 -10.10 -11.84 -3.67
C ASN A 70 -10.98 -10.60 -3.46
N TYR A 71 -11.26 -10.22 -2.21
CA TYR A 71 -12.13 -9.08 -1.92
C TYR A 71 -11.54 -7.73 -2.34
N ASN A 72 -10.21 -7.59 -2.37
CA ASN A 72 -9.56 -6.37 -2.85
C ASN A 72 -9.55 -6.33 -4.37
N TYR A 73 -9.28 -7.45 -5.05
CA TYR A 73 -9.42 -7.55 -6.50
C TYR A 73 -10.85 -7.22 -6.94
N GLY A 74 -11.86 -7.77 -6.25
CA GLY A 74 -13.26 -7.50 -6.56
C GLY A 74 -13.68 -6.04 -6.37
N ILE A 75 -13.36 -5.42 -5.22
CA ILE A 75 -13.74 -4.03 -4.98
C ILE A 75 -12.97 -3.05 -5.88
N MET A 76 -11.69 -3.34 -6.15
CA MET A 76 -10.85 -2.52 -7.02
C MET A 76 -11.29 -2.65 -8.47
N GLY A 77 -11.55 -3.86 -8.94
CA GLY A 77 -12.07 -4.12 -10.29
C GLY A 77 -13.36 -3.37 -10.54
N LYS A 78 -14.31 -3.41 -9.58
CA LYS A 78 -15.51 -2.58 -9.65
C LYS A 78 -15.22 -1.08 -9.71
N GLY A 79 -14.22 -0.62 -8.96
CA GLY A 79 -13.77 0.77 -8.90
C GLY A 79 -13.21 1.30 -10.22
N ILE A 80 -12.40 0.49 -10.91
CA ILE A 80 -11.77 0.83 -12.20
C ILE A 80 -12.52 0.26 -13.42
N LYS A 81 -13.68 -0.36 -13.19
CA LYS A 81 -14.53 -0.99 -14.21
C LYS A 81 -13.81 -2.07 -15.03
N GLN A 82 -13.02 -2.90 -14.35
CA GLN A 82 -12.35 -4.08 -14.90
C GLN A 82 -12.73 -5.31 -14.09
N ASP A 83 -12.80 -6.48 -14.72
CA ASP A 83 -13.09 -7.73 -14.02
C ASP A 83 -11.84 -8.36 -13.41
N LEU A 84 -11.29 -7.68 -12.41
CA LEU A 84 -10.08 -8.15 -11.72
C LEU A 84 -10.33 -9.36 -10.81
N LEU A 85 -11.58 -9.71 -10.50
CA LEU A 85 -11.90 -10.86 -9.67
C LEU A 85 -11.71 -12.18 -10.44
N ASN A 86 -12.12 -12.20 -11.71
CA ASN A 86 -11.93 -13.35 -12.59
C ASN A 86 -10.63 -13.27 -13.40
N HIS A 87 -10.12 -12.05 -13.63
CA HIS A 87 -8.91 -11.79 -14.42
C HIS A 87 -7.86 -10.95 -13.67
N PRO A 88 -7.32 -11.43 -12.53
CA PRO A 88 -6.31 -10.68 -11.78
C PRO A 88 -4.98 -10.50 -12.54
N GLU A 89 -4.68 -11.37 -13.51
CA GLU A 89 -3.50 -11.31 -14.38
C GLU A 89 -3.41 -10.02 -15.21
N LEU A 90 -4.54 -9.31 -15.39
CA LEU A 90 -4.55 -8.00 -16.06
C LEU A 90 -3.62 -6.98 -15.39
N LEU A 91 -3.43 -7.07 -14.06
CA LEU A 91 -2.52 -6.19 -13.33
C LEU A 91 -1.03 -6.49 -13.58
N GLU A 92 -0.70 -7.66 -14.13
CA GLU A 92 0.67 -8.01 -14.55
C GLU A 92 0.91 -7.72 -16.02
N GLN A 93 -0.12 -7.91 -16.85
CA GLN A 93 -0.03 -7.85 -18.31
C GLN A 93 -0.21 -6.44 -18.86
N ASN A 94 -0.91 -5.56 -18.15
CA ASN A 94 -1.20 -4.19 -18.60
C ASN A 94 -0.74 -3.15 -17.58
N ALA A 95 0.39 -2.49 -17.88
CA ALA A 95 0.97 -1.47 -17.02
C ALA A 95 0.01 -0.29 -16.76
N THR A 96 -0.81 0.11 -17.73
CA THR A 96 -1.77 1.20 -17.55
C THR A 96 -2.83 0.82 -16.51
N LEU A 97 -3.37 -0.41 -16.61
CA LEU A 97 -4.33 -0.92 -15.62
C LEU A 97 -3.68 -1.11 -14.24
N ALA A 98 -2.43 -1.55 -14.18
CA ALA A 98 -1.69 -1.67 -12.93
C ALA A 98 -1.54 -0.32 -12.21
N PHE A 99 -1.18 0.74 -12.95
CA PHE A 99 -1.11 2.08 -12.40
C PHE A 99 -2.49 2.65 -12.05
N GLU A 100 -3.51 2.42 -12.87
CA GLU A 100 -4.89 2.85 -12.58
C GLU A 100 -5.41 2.22 -11.29
N ALA A 101 -5.22 0.91 -11.11
CA ALA A 101 -5.52 0.16 -9.90
C ALA A 101 -4.83 0.75 -8.66
N ALA A 102 -3.54 1.05 -8.78
CA ALA A 102 -2.77 1.63 -7.70
C ALA A 102 -3.23 3.07 -7.38
N ILE A 103 -3.50 3.92 -8.37
CA ILE A 103 -4.05 5.28 -8.16
C ILE A 103 -5.41 5.19 -7.49
N TRP A 104 -6.26 4.27 -7.94
CA TRP A 104 -7.57 4.05 -7.35
C TRP A 104 -7.42 3.68 -5.86
N ARG A 105 -6.52 2.77 -5.52
CA ARG A 105 -6.25 2.37 -4.13
C ARG A 105 -5.69 3.51 -3.28
N TRP A 106 -4.90 4.39 -3.89
CA TRP A 106 -4.35 5.58 -3.26
C TRP A 106 -5.42 6.62 -2.93
N MET A 107 -6.36 6.84 -3.86
CA MET A 107 -7.41 7.85 -3.76
C MET A 107 -8.68 7.37 -3.03
N THR A 108 -8.89 6.06 -2.90
CA THR A 108 -10.17 5.51 -2.42
C THR A 108 -10.08 5.00 -0.98
N PRO A 109 -10.93 5.50 -0.06
CA PRO A 109 -11.08 4.91 1.26
C PRO A 109 -11.76 3.53 1.20
N MET A 110 -11.10 2.52 1.77
CA MET A 110 -11.62 1.13 1.78
C MET A 110 -12.76 0.92 2.80
N LYS A 111 -12.91 1.82 3.78
CA LYS A 111 -13.98 1.81 4.79
C LYS A 111 -14.52 3.22 5.02
N ARG A 112 -15.82 3.36 5.27
CA ARG A 112 -16.53 4.64 5.43
C ARG A 112 -15.90 5.63 6.42
N LYS A 113 -15.22 5.15 7.46
CA LYS A 113 -14.59 5.97 8.52
C LYS A 113 -13.07 6.03 8.43
N GLN A 114 -12.47 5.49 7.37
CA GLN A 114 -11.05 5.62 7.07
C GLN A 114 -10.83 6.75 6.07
N PRO A 115 -9.71 7.47 6.14
CA PRO A 115 -9.28 8.34 5.05
C PRO A 115 -8.75 7.53 3.86
N SER A 116 -8.62 8.19 2.71
CA SER A 116 -7.78 7.69 1.62
C SER A 116 -6.30 7.84 2.01
N ALA A 117 -5.42 7.07 1.36
CA ALA A 117 -3.98 7.23 1.55
C ALA A 117 -3.54 8.64 1.13
N HIS A 118 -4.14 9.15 0.04
CA HIS A 118 -3.96 10.54 -0.41
C HIS A 118 -4.29 11.56 0.69
N ASP A 119 -5.48 11.50 1.28
CA ASP A 119 -5.93 12.49 2.28
C ASP A 119 -5.08 12.46 3.55
N ALA A 120 -4.61 11.28 3.95
CA ALA A 120 -3.69 11.13 5.07
C ALA A 120 -2.32 11.72 4.75
N PHE A 121 -1.82 11.53 3.53
CA PHE A 121 -0.52 12.02 3.09
C PHE A 121 -0.49 13.55 2.97
N VAL A 122 -1.49 14.15 2.31
CA VAL A 122 -1.51 15.60 2.06
C VAL A 122 -2.07 16.42 3.22
N GLY A 123 -2.54 15.77 4.30
CA GLY A 123 -3.03 16.44 5.51
C GLY A 123 -4.48 16.93 5.45
N ASN A 124 -5.28 16.47 4.48
CA ASN A 124 -6.72 16.78 4.40
C ASN A 124 -7.52 16.04 5.48
N TRP A 125 -7.05 14.85 5.86
CA TRP A 125 -7.71 14.05 6.88
C TRP A 125 -7.51 14.64 8.28
N LYS A 126 -8.63 14.79 9.02
CA LYS A 126 -8.62 15.17 10.43
C LYS A 126 -8.77 13.91 11.30
N PRO A 127 -7.76 13.53 12.10
CA PRO A 127 -7.85 12.37 12.98
C PRO A 127 -8.99 12.50 13.99
N THR A 128 -9.70 11.39 14.22
CA THR A 128 -10.68 11.30 15.30
C THR A 128 -9.98 11.05 16.64
N LYS A 129 -10.71 11.15 17.75
CA LYS A 129 -10.20 10.74 19.07
C LYS A 129 -9.67 9.31 19.09
N LYS A 130 -10.30 8.39 18.34
CA LYS A 130 -9.83 7.01 18.24
C LYS A 130 -8.48 6.92 17.53
N ASP A 131 -8.28 7.77 16.52
CA ASP A 131 -7.04 7.80 15.75
C ASP A 131 -5.90 8.36 16.60
N THR A 132 -6.12 9.47 17.31
CA THR A 132 -5.09 10.03 18.20
C THR A 132 -4.72 9.08 19.34
N LEU A 133 -5.71 8.37 19.93
CA LEU A 133 -5.45 7.32 20.92
C LEU A 133 -4.69 6.12 20.32
N SER A 134 -4.85 5.89 19.02
CA SER A 134 -4.13 4.87 18.25
C SER A 134 -2.79 5.37 17.70
N LYS A 135 -2.35 6.56 18.13
CA LYS A 135 -1.16 7.29 17.66
C LYS A 135 -1.14 7.57 16.14
N ARG A 136 -2.30 7.60 15.49
CA ARG A 136 -2.43 7.87 14.05
C ARG A 136 -2.60 9.36 13.79
N TYR A 137 -1.59 9.96 13.18
CA TYR A 137 -1.55 11.38 12.81
C TYR A 137 -1.33 11.56 11.31
N PRO A 138 -1.73 12.69 10.69
CA PRO A 138 -1.54 12.91 9.26
C PRO A 138 -0.05 12.88 8.90
N GLY A 139 0.29 12.26 7.76
CA GLY A 139 1.65 12.06 7.31
C GLY A 139 1.89 10.68 6.69
N PHE A 140 3.16 10.40 6.39
CA PHE A 140 3.57 9.19 5.69
C PHE A 140 3.32 7.92 6.51
N GLY A 141 3.47 7.99 7.84
CA GLY A 141 3.17 6.89 8.74
C GLY A 141 1.72 6.42 8.66
N ALA A 142 0.75 7.35 8.73
CA ALA A 142 -0.66 6.99 8.57
C ALA A 142 -0.97 6.50 7.15
N THR A 143 -0.27 7.04 6.15
CA THR A 143 -0.37 6.60 4.75
C THR A 143 0.05 5.13 4.61
N MET A 144 1.22 4.77 5.13
CA MET A 144 1.70 3.39 5.20
C MET A 144 0.73 2.49 5.99
N ASN A 145 0.16 2.99 7.08
CA ASN A 145 -0.83 2.24 7.87
C ASN A 145 -2.11 1.93 7.08
N ILE A 146 -2.58 2.87 6.25
CA ILE A 146 -3.75 2.65 5.39
C ILE A 146 -3.47 1.59 4.32
N LEU A 147 -2.25 1.55 3.77
CA LEU A 147 -1.88 0.66 2.68
C LEU A 147 -1.45 -0.73 3.15
N TYR A 148 -0.63 -0.79 4.21
CA TYR A 148 0.12 -1.96 4.64
C TYR A 148 -0.01 -2.26 6.14
N GLY A 149 -0.96 -1.61 6.84
CA GLY A 149 -0.94 -1.48 8.30
C GLY A 149 -0.70 -2.77 9.09
N ASP A 150 -1.44 -3.83 8.81
CA ASP A 150 -1.30 -5.08 9.56
C ASP A 150 0.05 -5.79 9.34
N ALA A 151 0.68 -5.56 8.19
CA ALA A 151 1.99 -6.11 7.87
C ALA A 151 3.12 -5.36 8.58
N ILE A 152 3.08 -4.01 8.60
CA ILE A 152 4.25 -3.19 8.97
C ILE A 152 4.07 -2.22 10.15
N CYS A 153 2.85 -1.96 10.63
CA CYS A 153 2.59 -0.96 11.66
C CYS A 153 2.28 -1.59 13.03
N GLY A 154 2.61 -0.88 14.11
CA GLY A 154 2.39 -1.35 15.48
C GLY A 154 3.33 -2.48 15.92
N LYS A 155 4.46 -2.66 15.22
CA LYS A 155 5.46 -3.73 15.45
C LYS A 155 6.85 -3.20 15.81
N GLY A 156 6.95 -1.90 16.15
CA GLY A 156 8.23 -1.23 16.33
C GLY A 156 8.91 -0.90 14.99
N SER A 157 10.19 -0.55 15.05
CA SER A 157 11.00 -0.27 13.86
C SER A 157 11.44 -1.58 13.21
N ILE A 158 10.89 -1.87 12.03
CA ILE A 158 11.20 -3.06 11.23
C ILE A 158 11.74 -2.68 9.86
N ASP A 159 12.56 -3.56 9.27
CA ASP A 159 13.26 -3.29 8.01
C ASP A 159 12.32 -2.98 6.86
N ASN A 160 11.17 -3.68 6.76
CA ASN A 160 10.19 -3.42 5.70
C ASN A 160 9.64 -1.99 5.74
N MET A 161 9.34 -1.47 6.94
CA MET A 161 8.88 -0.10 7.11
C MET A 161 10.00 0.90 6.80
N ASN A 162 11.20 0.65 7.34
CA ASN A 162 12.36 1.51 7.12
C ASN A 162 12.79 1.57 5.66
N GLY A 163 12.63 0.46 4.92
CA GLY A 163 12.84 0.39 3.48
C GLY A 163 11.90 1.30 2.71
N ILE A 164 10.60 1.29 3.04
CA ILE A 164 9.60 2.19 2.42
C ILE A 164 9.91 3.66 2.73
N ILE A 165 10.26 3.98 3.98
CA ILE A 165 10.67 5.33 4.39
C ILE A 165 11.90 5.79 3.61
N SER A 166 12.91 4.94 3.49
CA SER A 166 14.16 5.26 2.80
C SER A 166 13.94 5.53 1.32
N HIS A 167 13.06 4.76 0.66
CA HIS A 167 12.67 5.03 -0.73
C HIS A 167 11.99 6.39 -0.85
N TYR A 168 11.01 6.69 0.02
CA TYR A 168 10.34 7.99 0.01
C TYR A 168 11.31 9.16 0.19
N GLN A 169 12.26 9.06 1.11
CA GLN A 169 13.27 10.11 1.34
C GLN A 169 14.22 10.27 0.15
N HIS A 170 14.75 9.16 -0.38
CA HIS A 170 15.62 9.17 -1.56
C HIS A 170 14.95 9.83 -2.78
N TYR A 171 13.67 9.52 -2.95
CA TYR A 171 12.84 10.11 -3.98
C TYR A 171 12.58 11.62 -3.81
N LEU A 172 12.43 12.11 -2.57
CA LEU A 172 12.39 13.54 -2.31
C LEU A 172 13.69 14.23 -2.73
N ASP A 173 14.83 13.59 -2.50
CA ASP A 173 16.14 14.12 -2.90
C ASP A 173 16.27 14.17 -4.43
N LEU A 174 15.88 13.11 -5.15
CA LEU A 174 15.94 13.07 -6.62
C LEU A 174 15.11 14.17 -7.30
N MET A 175 14.02 14.61 -6.66
CA MET A 175 13.21 15.72 -7.16
C MET A 175 13.72 17.11 -6.80
N GLY A 176 14.76 17.22 -5.98
CA GLY A 176 15.20 18.49 -5.41
C GLY A 176 14.26 19.07 -4.35
N VAL A 177 13.34 18.26 -3.80
CA VAL A 177 12.55 18.66 -2.62
C VAL A 177 13.42 18.52 -1.38
N GLY A 178 14.10 17.38 -1.23
CA GLY A 178 14.99 17.05 -0.12
C GLY A 178 14.31 16.23 0.99
N ALA A 179 15.01 15.20 1.47
CA ALA A 179 14.54 14.27 2.49
C ALA A 179 14.12 14.95 3.81
N GLN A 180 14.72 16.10 4.14
CA GLN A 180 14.34 16.91 5.31
C GLN A 180 12.89 17.40 5.28
N HIS A 181 12.23 17.36 4.11
CA HIS A 181 10.82 17.72 3.96
C HIS A 181 9.88 16.50 3.98
N SER A 182 10.34 15.35 4.46
CA SER A 182 9.52 14.14 4.59
C SER A 182 8.37 14.26 5.59
N GLY A 183 8.39 15.28 6.46
CA GLY A 183 7.39 15.52 7.50
C GLY A 183 7.65 14.75 8.80
N ASP A 184 6.97 15.15 9.89
CA ASP A 184 7.27 14.67 11.24
C ASP A 184 6.72 13.26 11.53
N ASN A 185 5.53 12.91 11.00
CA ASN A 185 4.88 11.61 11.22
C ASN A 185 5.28 10.61 10.12
N LEU A 186 6.58 10.31 10.05
CA LEU A 186 7.16 9.53 8.95
C LEU A 186 6.92 8.03 9.08
N ASP A 187 6.95 7.48 10.29
CA ASP A 187 6.82 6.05 10.56
C ASP A 187 5.45 5.65 11.14
N CYS A 188 5.20 4.34 11.17
CA CYS A 188 4.02 3.77 11.82
C CYS A 188 4.37 2.71 12.88
N ALA A 189 5.58 2.76 13.45
CA ALA A 189 6.11 1.76 14.38
C ALA A 189 5.16 1.53 15.58
N ASP A 190 4.62 2.64 16.08
CA ASP A 190 3.78 2.72 17.26
C ASP A 190 2.27 2.84 16.95
N GLN A 191 1.92 2.92 15.67
CA GLN A 191 0.53 3.16 15.27
C GLN A 191 -0.26 1.87 15.26
N VAL A 192 -1.44 1.88 15.90
CA VAL A 192 -2.35 0.72 15.81
C VAL A 192 -2.86 0.60 14.37
N PRO A 193 -2.80 -0.59 13.74
CA PRO A 193 -3.30 -0.79 12.39
C PRO A 193 -4.74 -0.32 12.20
N PHE A 194 -5.01 0.27 11.04
CA PHE A 194 -6.35 0.68 10.64
C PHE A 194 -7.30 -0.51 10.47
N ASN A 195 -6.77 -1.62 9.96
CA ASN A 195 -7.45 -2.86 9.67
C ASN A 195 -6.64 -4.05 10.23
N PRO A 196 -6.56 -4.22 11.55
CA PRO A 196 -5.81 -5.33 12.13
C PRO A 196 -6.49 -6.65 11.74
N SER A 197 -5.69 -7.64 11.37
CA SER A 197 -6.18 -9.01 11.28
C SER A 197 -6.64 -9.41 12.67
N SER A 198 -7.86 -9.95 12.80
CA SER A 198 -8.33 -10.44 14.09
C SER A 198 -7.35 -11.51 14.59
N LYS A 199 -6.61 -11.23 15.65
CA LYS A 199 -6.11 -12.34 16.47
C LYS A 199 -7.35 -13.03 17.02
N SER A 200 -7.47 -14.35 16.80
CA SER A 200 -8.33 -15.13 17.69
C SER A 200 -7.94 -14.77 19.12
N PRO A 201 -8.90 -14.47 20.00
CA PRO A 201 -8.59 -14.36 21.41
C PRO A 201 -8.07 -15.73 21.85
N ASP A 202 -6.86 -15.72 22.39
CA ASP A 202 -6.22 -16.77 23.18
C ASP A 202 -5.84 -18.09 22.49
N SER A 203 -4.52 -18.33 22.46
CA SER A 203 -3.94 -19.64 22.76
C SER A 203 -2.78 -19.49 23.74
#